data_AF-A0A9Q3HEL6-F1
#
_entry.id   AF-A0A9Q3HEL6-F1
#
_cell.length_a   1.000
_cell.length_b   1.000
_cell.length_c   1.000
_cell.angle_alpha   90.00
_cell.angle_beta   90.00
_cell.angle_gamma   90.00
#
_symmetry.space_group_name_H-M   'P 1'
#
loop_
_entity.id
_entity.type
_entity.pdbx_description
1 polymer ?
#
loop_
_entity_poly.entity_id
_entity_poly.type
_entity_poly.pdbx_seq_one_letter_code
_entity_poly.pdbx_strand_id
1 'polypeptide(L)'
;MKKCKDPSRSSKLDEKWKKAYDEERFHLIDGILYHRTKHTCFMTLKDRTLMNTILHECNDIVASGNLSEDRTLERVTACSWWPNWRKEVAEYCQACGRCQKANRATEKEFGMMIQIQEPKSPWEIIHMDWVTALPPGGDRIYNECLVLVDRYSKTLMFLQFNKVDTAMDTAIMIWNKVIDHTGIFENIISDRDPKFT
;
A
#
# COMPACT_ATOMS: atom_id res chain seq x y z
N MET A 1 15.18 19.49 36.78
CA MET A 1 13.74 19.13 36.73
C MET A 1 13.39 18.33 37.98
N LYS A 2 12.46 18.80 38.81
CA LYS A 2 12.03 18.04 39.99
C LYS A 2 11.08 16.91 39.54
N LYS A 3 11.30 15.67 40.02
CA LYS A 3 10.32 14.60 39.87
C LYS A 3 9.06 14.99 40.61
N CYS A 4 7.89 14.85 40.01
CA CYS A 4 6.63 15.10 40.70
C CYS A 4 6.19 13.79 41.39
N LYS A 5 6.45 13.67 42.69
CA LYS A 5 5.92 12.58 43.51
C LYS A 5 5.17 13.20 44.68
N ASP A 6 3.88 13.45 44.49
CA ASP A 6 2.99 13.98 45.52
C ASP A 6 1.96 12.90 45.89
N PRO A 7 2.15 12.20 47.02
CA PRO A 7 1.25 11.13 47.46
C PRO A 7 -0.21 11.60 47.61
N SER A 8 -0.43 12.89 47.92
CA SER A 8 -1.76 13.48 48.06
C SER A 8 -2.50 13.65 46.73
N ARG A 9 -1.77 13.64 45.61
CA ARG A 9 -2.35 13.68 44.25
C ARG A 9 -2.65 12.29 43.73
N SER A 10 -1.80 11.29 44.01
CA SER A 10 -2.01 9.89 43.58
C SER A 10 -3.33 9.32 44.12
N SER A 11 -3.72 9.67 45.35
CA SER A 11 -4.97 9.20 45.97
C SER A 11 -6.25 9.75 45.34
N LYS A 12 -6.17 10.80 44.51
CA LYS A 12 -7.31 11.45 43.83
C LYS A 12 -7.43 11.05 42.35
N LEU A 13 -6.56 10.17 41.88
CA LEU A 13 -6.54 9.71 40.49
C LEU A 13 -7.33 8.41 40.33
N ASP A 14 -8.04 8.28 39.21
CA ASP A 14 -8.66 7.01 38.82
C ASP A 14 -7.59 5.92 38.69
N GLU A 15 -7.99 4.66 38.83
CA GLU A 15 -7.08 3.51 38.86
C GLU A 15 -6.09 3.46 37.68
N LYS A 16 -6.57 3.75 36.45
CA LYS A 16 -5.75 3.82 35.23
C LYS A 16 -4.65 4.89 35.31
N TRP A 17 -4.96 6.01 35.95
CA TRP A 17 -4.05 7.14 36.12
C TRP A 17 -3.07 6.91 37.26
N LYS A 18 -3.55 6.28 38.34
CA LYS A 18 -2.74 5.92 39.50
C LYS A 18 -1.62 4.96 39.13
N LYS A 19 -1.94 3.89 38.39
CA LYS A 19 -0.94 2.93 37.90
C LYS A 19 0.18 3.62 37.12
N ALA A 20 -0.17 4.48 36.16
CA ALA A 20 0.82 5.19 35.38
C ALA A 20 1.62 6.19 36.26
N TYR A 21 0.96 6.95 37.12
CA TYR A 21 1.60 7.93 38.01
C TYR A 21 2.64 7.30 38.93
N ASP A 22 2.33 6.11 39.45
CA ASP A 22 3.19 5.36 40.36
C ASP A 22 4.45 4.79 39.66
N GLU A 23 4.49 4.72 38.32
CA GLU A 23 5.68 4.34 37.52
C GLU A 23 6.78 5.43 37.49
N GLU A 24 6.64 6.52 38.27
CA GLU A 24 7.62 7.62 38.47
C GLU A 24 8.05 8.38 37.21
N ARG A 25 7.21 8.44 36.19
CA ARG A 25 7.55 9.07 34.90
C ARG A 25 7.06 10.51 34.75
N PHE A 26 6.64 11.19 35.83
CA PHE A 26 6.02 12.51 35.70
C PHE A 26 6.86 13.67 36.24
N HIS A 27 6.86 14.77 35.47
CA HIS A 27 7.46 16.04 35.82
C HIS A 27 6.42 17.15 35.77
N LEU A 28 6.42 18.03 36.75
CA LEU A 28 5.59 19.23 36.76
C LEU A 28 6.43 20.43 36.33
N ILE A 29 6.03 21.10 35.27
CA ILE A 29 6.71 22.28 34.70
C ILE A 29 5.64 23.34 34.45
N ASP A 30 5.77 24.51 35.08
CA ASP A 30 4.83 25.64 34.94
C ASP A 30 3.35 25.28 35.13
N GLY A 31 3.08 24.37 36.08
CA GLY A 31 1.72 23.89 36.39
C GLY A 31 1.20 22.80 35.44
N ILE A 32 1.96 22.46 34.40
CA ILE A 32 1.62 21.42 33.42
C ILE A 32 2.35 20.13 33.77
N LEU A 33 1.63 19.01 33.75
CA LEU A 33 2.19 17.69 34.00
C LEU A 33 2.71 17.09 32.69
N TYR A 34 3.95 16.61 32.71
CA TYR A 34 4.58 15.94 31.57
C TYR A 34 4.94 14.51 31.92
N HIS A 35 4.67 13.58 31.00
CA HIS A 35 5.11 12.20 31.06
C HIS A 35 6.44 12.05 30.32
N ARG A 36 7.46 11.55 31.01
CA ARG A 36 8.83 11.40 30.52
C ARG A 36 9.16 9.94 30.26
N THR A 37 9.70 9.68 29.09
CA THR A 37 10.39 8.42 28.75
C THR A 37 11.90 8.63 28.80
N LYS A 38 12.70 7.62 28.43
CA LYS A 38 14.17 7.70 28.46
C LYS A 38 14.73 8.94 27.75
N HIS A 39 14.12 9.37 26.64
CA HIS A 39 14.65 10.45 25.80
C HIS A 39 13.64 11.56 25.46
N THR A 40 12.36 11.41 25.84
CA THR A 40 11.30 12.35 25.42
C THR A 40 10.39 12.73 26.59
N CYS A 41 9.70 13.86 26.45
CA CYS A 41 8.80 14.41 27.45
C CYS A 41 7.52 14.89 26.75
N PHE A 42 6.36 14.44 27.21
CA PHE A 42 5.09 14.63 26.54
C PHE A 42 4.08 15.28 27.47
N MET A 43 3.26 16.22 26.96
CA MET A 43 2.23 16.85 27.79
C MET A 43 1.18 15.83 28.21
N THR A 44 0.85 15.77 29.50
CA THR A 44 -0.15 14.83 30.01
C THR A 44 -1.54 15.42 29.92
N LEU A 45 -2.45 14.75 29.23
CA LEU A 45 -3.82 15.22 29.03
C LEU A 45 -4.79 14.38 29.87
N LYS A 46 -5.58 15.01 30.75
CA LYS A 46 -6.66 14.33 31.48
C LYS A 46 -8.06 14.61 30.91
N ASP A 47 -8.25 15.79 30.31
CA ASP A 47 -9.53 16.19 29.73
C ASP A 47 -9.82 15.46 28.41
N ARG A 48 -10.98 14.81 28.35
CA ARG A 48 -11.43 14.07 27.17
C ARG A 48 -11.66 14.97 25.98
N THR A 49 -12.13 16.19 26.20
CA THR A 49 -12.38 17.17 25.13
C THR A 49 -11.08 17.48 24.40
N LEU A 50 -10.03 17.78 25.18
CA LEU A 50 -8.70 18.07 24.65
C LEU A 50 -8.06 16.85 23.97
N MET A 51 -8.23 15.63 24.51
CA MET A 51 -7.80 14.40 23.83
C MET A 51 -8.43 14.27 22.44
N ASN A 52 -9.76 14.46 22.34
CA ASN A 52 -10.47 14.38 21.07
C ASN A 52 -10.01 15.46 20.08
N THR A 53 -9.74 16.68 20.56
CA THR A 53 -9.16 17.74 19.73
C THR A 53 -7.80 17.33 19.18
N ILE A 54 -6.92 16.77 20.02
CA ILE A 54 -5.60 16.31 19.55
C ILE A 54 -5.74 15.17 18.53
N LEU A 55 -6.64 14.21 18.74
CA LEU A 55 -6.90 13.14 17.78
C LEU A 55 -7.38 13.70 16.43
N HIS A 56 -8.31 14.65 16.46
CA HIS A 56 -8.81 15.33 15.27
C HIS A 56 -7.69 16.10 14.55
N GLU A 57 -6.88 16.89 15.26
CA GLU A 57 -5.76 17.63 14.67
C GLU A 57 -4.68 16.69 14.09
N CYS A 58 -4.41 15.56 14.76
CA CYS A 58 -3.39 14.63 14.29
C CYS A 58 -3.84 13.82 13.05
N ASN A 59 -5.14 13.53 12.93
CA ASN A 59 -5.69 12.60 11.92
C ASN A 59 -6.51 13.28 10.81
N ASP A 60 -7.39 14.22 11.15
CA ASP A 60 -8.51 14.64 10.28
C ASP A 60 -8.26 15.92 9.48
N ILE A 61 -7.33 16.79 9.93
CA ILE A 61 -7.02 18.02 9.22
C ILE A 61 -6.36 17.72 7.87
N VAL A 62 -6.67 18.53 6.85
CA VAL A 62 -6.19 18.29 5.47
C VAL A 62 -4.66 18.32 5.39
N ALA A 63 -4.03 19.24 6.12
CA ALA A 63 -2.57 19.33 6.24
C ALA A 63 -1.94 18.08 6.90
N SER A 64 -2.75 17.29 7.61
CA SER A 64 -2.30 16.06 8.22
C SER A 64 -2.15 14.95 7.20
N GLY A 65 -2.89 14.96 6.09
CA GLY A 65 -2.72 14.00 4.99
C GLY A 65 -3.45 12.67 5.15
N ASN A 66 -4.54 12.60 5.94
CA ASN A 66 -5.36 11.40 6.21
C ASN A 66 -4.52 10.12 6.35
N LEU A 67 -3.67 10.09 7.36
CA LEU A 67 -2.53 9.18 7.41
C LEU A 67 -2.90 7.78 7.92
N SER A 68 -1.98 6.84 7.73
CA SER A 68 -1.99 5.55 8.42
C SER A 68 -1.93 5.73 9.94
N GLU A 69 -2.42 4.72 10.66
CA GLU A 69 -2.41 4.66 12.13
C GLU A 69 -1.02 4.99 12.70
N ASP A 70 0.04 4.45 12.12
CA ASP A 70 1.43 4.68 12.53
C ASP A 70 1.81 6.16 12.58
N ARG A 71 1.37 6.94 11.58
CA ARG A 71 1.69 8.37 11.52
C ARG A 71 0.87 9.18 12.51
N THR A 72 -0.39 8.78 12.72
CA THR A 72 -1.23 9.39 13.77
C THR A 72 -0.62 9.12 15.14
N LEU A 73 -0.11 7.90 15.38
CA LEU A 73 0.63 7.54 16.60
C LEU A 73 1.90 8.40 16.79
N GLU A 74 2.69 8.59 15.74
CA GLU A 74 3.90 9.43 15.77
C GLU A 74 3.59 10.87 16.21
N ARG A 75 2.52 11.45 15.68
CA ARG A 75 2.14 12.85 15.98
C ARG A 75 1.53 13.03 17.35
N VAL A 76 0.66 12.13 17.75
CA VAL A 76 0.11 12.13 19.12
C VAL A 76 1.25 12.00 20.12
N THR A 77 2.22 11.12 19.86
CA THR A 77 3.43 10.99 20.68
C THR A 77 4.24 12.28 20.71
N ALA A 78 4.34 13.02 19.61
CA ALA A 78 5.15 14.25 19.59
C ALA A 78 4.62 15.34 20.53
N CYS A 79 3.31 15.39 20.79
CA CYS A 79 2.70 16.48 21.56
C CYS A 79 2.13 16.06 22.92
N SER A 80 1.67 14.82 23.08
CA SER A 80 0.78 14.47 24.19
C SER A 80 0.88 13.02 24.65
N TRP A 81 0.36 12.77 25.86
CA TRP A 81 0.31 11.45 26.46
C TRP A 81 -0.89 11.32 27.41
N TRP A 82 -1.54 10.16 27.41
CA TRP A 82 -2.53 9.74 28.39
C TRP A 82 -2.55 8.21 28.54
N PRO A 83 -3.11 7.63 29.62
CA PRO A 83 -3.25 6.19 29.73
C PRO A 83 -4.02 5.61 28.54
N ASN A 84 -3.51 4.54 27.93
CA ASN A 84 -4.08 3.89 26.75
C ASN A 84 -4.11 4.72 25.46
N TRP A 85 -3.37 5.83 25.36
CA TRP A 85 -3.37 6.69 24.17
C TRP A 85 -3.14 5.96 22.85
N ARG A 86 -2.26 4.96 22.81
CA ARG A 86 -2.01 4.14 21.60
C ARG A 86 -3.26 3.40 21.13
N LYS A 87 -3.96 2.77 22.09
CA LYS A 87 -5.20 2.02 21.80
C LYS A 87 -6.29 2.96 21.30
N GLU A 88 -6.43 4.11 21.94
CA GLU A 88 -7.44 5.09 21.54
C GLU A 88 -7.14 5.73 20.18
N VAL A 89 -5.87 5.94 19.82
CA VAL A 89 -5.48 6.34 18.46
C VAL A 89 -5.86 5.27 17.44
N ALA A 90 -5.57 4.00 17.72
CA ALA A 90 -5.95 2.89 16.84
C ALA A 90 -7.47 2.82 16.64
N GLU A 91 -8.25 2.87 17.74
CA GLU A 91 -9.72 2.90 17.70
C GLU A 91 -10.24 4.10 16.90
N TYR A 92 -9.61 5.28 17.03
CA TYR A 92 -9.96 6.48 16.26
C TYR A 92 -9.72 6.30 14.75
N CYS A 93 -8.54 5.80 14.37
CA CYS A 93 -8.20 5.54 12.96
C CYS A 93 -9.07 4.43 12.35
N GLN A 94 -9.46 3.43 13.13
CA GLN A 94 -10.40 2.38 12.72
C GLN A 94 -11.82 2.92 12.49
N ALA A 95 -12.28 3.84 13.33
CA ALA A 95 -13.58 4.50 13.16
C ALA A 95 -13.59 5.53 12.01
N CYS A 96 -12.42 6.00 11.56
CA CYS A 96 -12.33 7.01 10.51
C CYS A 96 -12.61 6.43 9.12
N GLY A 97 -13.78 6.75 8.56
CA GLY A 97 -14.19 6.28 7.22
C GLY A 97 -13.28 6.74 6.07
N ARG A 98 -12.52 7.84 6.22
CA ARG A 98 -11.51 8.24 5.22
C ARG A 98 -10.29 7.34 5.28
N CYS A 99 -9.78 7.07 6.49
CA CYS A 99 -8.64 6.17 6.71
C CYS A 99 -8.97 4.76 6.20
N GLN A 100 -10.16 4.23 6.49
CA GLN A 100 -10.58 2.89 6.03
C GLN A 100 -10.72 2.77 4.51
N LYS A 101 -11.13 3.86 3.83
CA LYS A 101 -11.22 3.88 2.36
C LYS A 101 -9.85 3.98 1.70
N ALA A 102 -8.94 4.75 2.29
CA ALA A 102 -7.59 4.98 1.77
C ALA A 102 -6.67 3.77 2.05
N ASN A 103 -6.68 3.26 3.27
CA ASN A 103 -5.85 2.15 3.71
C ASN A 103 -6.70 0.87 3.73
N ARG A 104 -6.80 0.22 2.57
CA ARG A 104 -7.42 -1.11 2.50
C ARG A 104 -6.56 -2.09 3.30
N ALA A 105 -7.16 -2.79 4.25
CA ALA A 105 -6.49 -3.85 5.00
C ALA A 105 -5.80 -4.83 4.02
N THR A 106 -4.48 -4.95 4.14
CA THR A 106 -3.67 -5.89 3.33
C THR A 106 -3.59 -7.27 4.00
N GLU A 107 -4.52 -7.58 4.91
CA GLU A 107 -4.52 -8.80 5.71
C GLU A 107 -4.99 -10.05 4.93
N LYS A 108 -5.43 -9.90 3.68
CA LYS A 108 -5.62 -11.09 2.85
C LYS A 108 -4.26 -11.68 2.55
N GLU A 109 -4.06 -12.94 2.96
CA GLU A 109 -2.95 -13.75 2.48
C GLU A 109 -2.86 -13.60 0.96
N PHE A 110 -1.68 -13.20 0.48
CA PHE A 110 -1.41 -13.17 -0.95
C PHE A 110 -1.71 -14.57 -1.48
N GLY A 111 -2.65 -14.67 -2.43
CA GLY A 111 -2.98 -15.95 -3.04
C GLY A 111 -1.72 -16.62 -3.57
N MET A 112 -1.62 -17.94 -3.43
CA MET A 112 -0.50 -18.70 -3.99
C MET A 112 -0.40 -18.42 -5.49
N MET A 113 0.77 -17.99 -5.95
CA MET A 113 1.03 -17.82 -7.38
C MET A 113 0.85 -19.18 -8.06
N ILE A 114 -0.05 -19.24 -9.05
CA ILE A 114 -0.23 -20.45 -9.84
C ILE A 114 0.97 -20.56 -10.78
N GLN A 115 1.76 -21.62 -10.63
CA GLN A 115 2.89 -21.89 -11.51
C GLN A 115 2.38 -22.40 -12.86
N ILE A 116 2.81 -21.75 -13.94
CA ILE A 116 2.57 -22.22 -15.31
C ILE A 116 3.47 -23.44 -15.57
N GLN A 117 2.89 -24.53 -16.09
CA GLN A 117 3.61 -25.77 -16.41
C GLN A 117 4.77 -25.51 -17.38
N GLU A 118 5.95 -26.03 -17.06
CA GLU A 118 7.13 -25.88 -17.92
C GLU A 118 6.93 -26.55 -19.29
N PRO A 119 7.20 -25.83 -20.40
CA PRO A 119 7.10 -26.42 -21.74
C PRO A 119 8.16 -27.52 -21.91
N LYS A 120 7.83 -28.56 -22.68
CA LYS A 120 8.75 -29.67 -22.97
C LYS A 120 9.53 -29.45 -24.27
N SER A 121 9.03 -28.56 -25.13
CA SER A 121 9.61 -28.26 -26.44
C SER A 121 9.53 -26.77 -26.78
N PRO A 122 10.43 -26.26 -27.66
CA PRO A 122 10.32 -24.90 -28.20
C PRO A 122 8.94 -24.66 -28.83
N TRP A 123 8.38 -23.47 -28.58
CA TRP A 123 7.10 -23.01 -29.13
C TRP A 123 5.86 -23.73 -28.61
N GLU A 124 5.97 -24.62 -27.63
CA GLU A 124 4.80 -25.28 -27.01
C GLU A 124 3.94 -24.27 -26.24
N ILE A 125 4.58 -23.38 -25.49
CA ILE A 125 3.91 -22.33 -24.70
C ILE A 125 4.51 -20.99 -25.09
N ILE A 126 3.66 -20.06 -25.53
CA ILE A 126 4.07 -18.69 -25.86
C ILE A 126 3.46 -17.66 -24.93
N HIS A 127 4.21 -16.59 -24.68
CA HIS A 127 3.71 -15.37 -24.08
C HIS A 127 3.49 -14.32 -25.16
N MET A 128 2.35 -13.65 -25.14
CA MET A 128 1.99 -12.58 -26.07
C MET A 128 1.70 -11.30 -25.33
N ASP A 129 2.30 -10.20 -25.79
CA ASP A 129 2.09 -8.87 -25.20
C ASP A 129 2.15 -7.77 -26.26
N TRP A 130 1.33 -6.74 -26.08
CA TRP A 130 1.27 -5.59 -26.98
C TRP A 130 2.14 -4.46 -26.48
N VAL A 131 3.09 -4.04 -27.31
CA VAL A 131 3.76 -2.76 -27.16
C VAL A 131 3.00 -1.74 -28.00
N THR A 132 2.25 -0.86 -27.32
CA THR A 132 1.39 0.14 -27.95
C THR A 132 2.01 1.54 -27.92
N ALA A 133 1.40 2.48 -28.65
CA ALA A 133 1.79 3.90 -28.68
C ALA A 133 3.25 4.14 -29.11
N LEU A 134 3.77 3.32 -30.03
CA LEU A 134 5.08 3.52 -30.62
C LEU A 134 5.04 4.72 -31.58
N PRO A 135 6.16 5.46 -31.72
CA PRO A 135 6.30 6.44 -32.79
C PRO A 135 6.03 5.78 -34.15
N PRO A 136 5.16 6.37 -34.99
CA PRO A 136 4.82 5.76 -36.27
C PRO A 136 6.04 5.61 -37.18
N GLY A 137 6.25 4.42 -37.74
CA GLY A 137 7.46 4.13 -38.51
C GLY A 137 7.36 2.95 -39.47
N GLY A 138 8.35 2.84 -40.36
CA GLY A 138 8.42 1.82 -41.41
C GLY A 138 7.51 2.12 -42.62
N ASP A 139 7.50 1.20 -43.59
CA ASP A 139 6.87 1.39 -44.90
C ASP A 139 5.35 1.61 -44.83
N ARG A 140 4.70 1.12 -43.77
CA ARG A 140 3.24 1.23 -43.55
C ARG A 140 2.87 2.06 -42.32
N ILE A 141 3.83 2.77 -41.73
CA ILE A 141 3.60 3.71 -40.61
C ILE A 141 2.96 2.98 -39.41
N TYR A 142 3.56 1.86 -39.03
CA TYR A 142 3.12 1.06 -37.89
C TYR A 142 3.35 1.79 -36.57
N ASN A 143 2.44 1.62 -35.61
CA ASN A 143 2.48 2.30 -34.30
C ASN A 143 2.24 1.36 -33.11
N GLU A 144 2.11 0.05 -33.37
CA GLU A 144 2.02 -0.99 -32.36
C GLU A 144 2.84 -2.21 -32.78
N CYS A 145 3.25 -3.00 -31.80
CA CYS A 145 4.04 -4.20 -32.01
C CYS A 145 3.53 -5.31 -31.10
N LEU A 146 3.23 -6.47 -31.67
CA LEU A 146 2.96 -7.68 -30.90
C LEU A 146 4.28 -8.41 -30.68
N VAL A 147 4.56 -8.68 -29.41
CA VAL A 147 5.73 -9.45 -28.98
C VAL A 147 5.27 -10.87 -28.68
N LEU A 148 5.90 -11.84 -29.32
CA LEU A 148 5.73 -13.26 -29.03
C LEU A 148 7.02 -13.79 -28.40
N VAL A 149 6.91 -14.43 -27.24
CA VAL A 149 8.04 -15.00 -26.51
C VAL A 149 7.82 -16.48 -26.33
N ASP A 150 8.72 -17.31 -26.85
CA ASP A 150 8.75 -18.74 -26.54
C ASP A 150 9.15 -18.93 -25.07
N ARG A 151 8.31 -19.60 -24.29
CA ARG A 151 8.59 -19.85 -22.88
C ARG A 151 9.78 -20.80 -22.68
N TYR A 152 10.04 -21.71 -23.62
CA TYR A 152 11.11 -22.70 -23.53
C TYR A 152 12.48 -22.07 -23.82
N SER A 153 12.68 -21.58 -25.03
CA SER A 153 13.98 -21.06 -25.51
C SER A 153 14.22 -19.59 -25.20
N LYS A 154 13.19 -18.84 -24.77
CA LYS A 154 13.20 -17.37 -24.66
C LYS A 154 13.40 -16.64 -26.00
N THR A 155 13.19 -17.33 -27.12
CA THR A 155 13.23 -16.71 -28.45
C THR A 155 12.07 -15.72 -28.60
N LEU A 156 12.35 -14.60 -29.26
CA LEU A 156 11.41 -13.50 -29.46
C LEU A 156 11.06 -13.37 -30.93
N MET A 157 9.78 -13.08 -31.21
CA MET A 157 9.31 -12.63 -32.52
C MET A 157 8.53 -11.33 -32.36
N PHE A 158 8.78 -10.39 -33.27
CA PHE A 158 8.12 -9.10 -33.29
C PHE A 158 7.28 -8.98 -34.56
N LEU A 159 6.01 -8.64 -34.36
CA LEU A 159 5.03 -8.46 -35.42
C LEU A 159 4.53 -7.02 -35.41
N GLN A 160 4.60 -6.36 -36.55
CA GLN A 160 4.26 -4.93 -36.68
C GLN A 160 2.77 -4.76 -36.99
N PHE A 161 2.12 -3.85 -36.28
CA PHE A 161 0.68 -3.59 -36.39
C PHE A 161 0.37 -2.10 -36.28
N ASN A 162 -0.85 -1.77 -36.71
CA ASN A 162 -1.49 -0.50 -36.49
C ASN A 162 -2.54 -0.62 -35.38
N LYS A 163 -2.79 0.50 -34.70
CA LYS A 163 -3.84 0.59 -33.68
C LYS A 163 -5.22 0.14 -34.17
N VAL A 164 -5.52 0.37 -35.45
CA VAL A 164 -6.81 0.01 -36.08
C VAL A 164 -6.95 -1.47 -36.41
N ASP A 165 -5.85 -2.24 -36.34
CA ASP A 165 -5.88 -3.67 -36.65
C ASP A 165 -6.69 -4.43 -35.61
N THR A 166 -7.51 -5.36 -36.10
CA THR A 166 -8.45 -6.14 -35.29
C THR A 166 -7.82 -7.41 -34.73
N ALA A 167 -8.54 -8.09 -33.84
CA ALA A 167 -8.17 -9.43 -33.38
C ALA A 167 -8.05 -10.43 -34.56
N MET A 168 -8.90 -10.28 -35.59
CA MET A 168 -8.85 -11.14 -36.77
C MET A 168 -7.59 -10.88 -37.60
N ASP A 169 -7.22 -9.62 -37.80
CA ASP A 169 -5.97 -9.25 -38.49
C ASP A 169 -4.76 -9.82 -37.75
N THR A 170 -4.79 -9.75 -36.41
CA THR A 170 -3.77 -10.33 -35.52
C THR A 170 -3.63 -11.84 -35.73
N ALA A 171 -4.75 -12.57 -35.70
CA ALA A 171 -4.75 -14.03 -35.90
C ALA A 171 -4.22 -14.42 -37.29
N ILE A 172 -4.63 -13.71 -38.34
CA ILE A 172 -4.16 -13.94 -39.72
C ILE A 172 -2.65 -13.68 -39.83
N MET A 173 -2.15 -12.63 -39.18
CA MET A 173 -0.73 -12.31 -39.14
C MET A 173 0.09 -13.40 -38.46
N ILE A 174 -0.34 -13.88 -37.29
CA ILE A 174 0.32 -14.98 -36.57
C ILE A 174 0.32 -16.24 -37.44
N TRP A 175 -0.83 -16.59 -38.02
CA TRP A 175 -0.97 -17.76 -38.89
C TRP A 175 0.02 -17.72 -40.06
N ASN A 176 0.06 -16.60 -40.77
CA ASN A 176 0.86 -16.47 -41.99
C ASN A 176 2.36 -16.25 -41.74
N LYS A 177 2.75 -15.67 -40.60
CA LYS A 177 4.14 -15.26 -40.35
C LYS A 177 4.85 -16.08 -39.29
N VAL A 178 4.12 -16.76 -38.41
CA VAL A 178 4.72 -17.42 -37.24
C VAL A 178 4.56 -18.92 -37.30
N ILE A 179 3.36 -19.43 -37.60
CA ILE A 179 3.04 -20.86 -37.53
C ILE A 179 3.93 -21.70 -38.48
N ASP A 180 4.25 -21.17 -39.66
CA ASP A 180 5.14 -21.85 -40.63
C ASP A 180 6.56 -22.12 -40.08
N HIS A 181 7.04 -21.28 -39.16
CA HIS A 181 8.40 -21.34 -38.62
C HIS A 181 8.48 -22.05 -37.27
N THR A 182 7.37 -22.10 -36.54
CA THR A 182 7.32 -22.47 -35.12
C THR A 182 6.46 -23.69 -34.85
N GLY A 183 5.54 -24.03 -35.76
CA GLY A 183 4.46 -24.97 -35.50
C GLY A 183 3.27 -24.32 -34.81
N ILE A 184 2.31 -25.14 -34.38
CA ILE A 184 1.12 -24.68 -33.65
C ILE A 184 1.43 -24.72 -32.16
N PHE A 185 1.18 -23.61 -31.47
CA PHE A 185 1.33 -23.50 -30.02
C PHE A 185 0.26 -24.32 -29.29
N GLU A 186 0.61 -24.94 -28.16
CA GLU A 186 -0.36 -25.61 -27.28
C GLU A 186 -1.04 -24.62 -26.34
N ASN A 187 -0.29 -23.63 -25.83
CA ASN A 187 -0.81 -22.62 -24.93
C ASN A 187 -0.33 -21.21 -25.31
N ILE A 188 -1.27 -20.27 -25.29
CA ILE A 188 -1.00 -18.85 -25.42
C ILE A 188 -1.33 -18.17 -24.09
N ILE A 189 -0.36 -17.43 -23.55
CA ILE A 189 -0.51 -16.66 -22.31
C ILE A 189 -0.40 -15.18 -22.66
N SER A 190 -1.52 -14.47 -22.58
CA SER A 190 -1.61 -13.03 -22.80
C SER A 190 -2.26 -12.34 -21.60
N ASP A 191 -2.25 -11.01 -21.61
CA ASP A 191 -3.12 -10.23 -20.74
C ASP A 191 -4.57 -10.20 -21.27
N ARG A 192 -5.39 -9.30 -20.73
CA ARG A 192 -6.80 -9.11 -21.13
C ARG A 192 -6.99 -7.93 -22.07
N ASP A 193 -6.01 -7.66 -22.94
CA ASP A 193 -6.19 -6.66 -23.99
C ASP A 193 -7.36 -7.06 -24.92
N PRO A 194 -8.24 -6.12 -25.32
CA PRO A 194 -9.35 -6.39 -26.24
C PRO A 194 -8.96 -6.99 -27.59
N LYS A 195 -7.68 -6.90 -27.99
CA LYS A 195 -7.17 -7.56 -29.20
C LYS A 195 -6.93 -9.05 -29.01
N PHE A 196 -6.94 -9.54 -27.77
CA PHE A 196 -6.86 -10.97 -27.41
C PHE A 196 -8.19 -11.59 -26.99
N THR A 197 -9.18 -10.78 -26.58
CA THR A 197 -10.50 -11.23 -26.05
C THR A 197 -11.67 -10.73 -26.87
#